data_AF-A0A831PJB5-F1
#
_entry.id   AF-A0A831PJB5-F1
#
_cell.length_a   1.000
_cell.length_b   1.000
_cell.length_c   1.000
_cell.angle_alpha   90.00
_cell.angle_beta   90.00
_cell.angle_gamma   90.00
#
_symmetry.space_group_name_H-M   'P 1'
#
loop_
_entity.id
_entity.type
_entity.pdbx_description
1 polymer ?
#
loop_
_entity_poly.entity_id
_entity_poly.type
_entity_poly.pdbx_seq_one_letter_code
_entity_poly.pdbx_strand_id
1 'polypeptide(L)' 'MYGGYSDGTGTEYLQKFPADDYTLNLLDDDATREWRVVLAEDLSTYTYQLLYNGNVVFSAEFDLTRPI' A
#
# COMPACT_ATOMS: atom_id res chain seq x y z
N MET A 1 -1.02 -5.47 10.54
CA MET A 1 -0.40 -5.22 9.23
C MET A 1 1.00 -4.69 9.50
N TYR A 2 2.01 -5.12 8.75
CA TYR A 2 3.34 -4.50 8.78
C TYR A 2 3.25 -3.23 7.95
N GLY A 3 3.13 -2.06 8.57
CA GLY A 3 2.77 -0.82 7.91
C GLY A 3 2.06 0.08 8.91
N GLY A 4 2.48 1.34 8.98
CA GLY A 4 1.96 2.32 9.92
C GLY A 4 0.55 2.79 9.58
N TYR A 5 0.18 3.92 10.16
CA TYR A 5 -1.09 4.58 9.91
C TYR A 5 -1.11 5.25 8.53
N SER A 6 -2.32 5.56 8.05
CA SER A 6 -2.42 6.42 6.87
C SER A 6 -1.77 7.77 7.17
N ASP A 7 -0.91 8.22 6.28
CA ASP A 7 -0.17 9.49 6.43
C ASP A 7 -1.00 10.73 6.04
N GLY A 8 -2.23 10.53 5.55
CA GLY A 8 -3.11 11.61 5.09
C GLY A 8 -2.71 12.23 3.74
N THR A 9 -1.70 11.71 3.04
CA THR A 9 -1.27 12.21 1.71
C THR A 9 -1.92 11.47 0.54
N GLY A 10 -2.95 10.67 0.85
CA GLY A 10 -3.74 9.92 -0.11
C GLY A 10 -4.80 10.76 -0.84
N THR A 11 -5.59 10.07 -1.65
CA THR A 11 -6.80 10.57 -2.31
C THR A 11 -7.96 9.60 -2.03
N GLU A 12 -9.15 9.89 -2.54
CA GLU A 12 -10.29 8.95 -2.48
C GLU A 12 -10.00 7.60 -3.21
N TYR A 13 -9.00 7.59 -4.10
CA TYR A 13 -8.58 6.41 -4.88
C TYR A 13 -7.22 5.83 -4.45
N LEU A 14 -6.54 6.46 -3.48
CA LEU A 14 -5.21 6.05 -3.04
C LEU A 14 -5.04 6.27 -1.55
N GLN A 15 -4.77 5.20 -0.81
CA GLN A 15 -4.34 5.29 0.59
C GLN A 15 -2.92 4.77 0.70
N LYS A 16 -2.08 5.48 1.45
CA LYS A 16 -0.69 5.12 1.71
C LYS A 16 -0.49 4.85 3.19
N PHE A 17 0.32 3.84 3.48
CA PHE A 17 0.65 3.37 4.82
C PHE A 17 2.17 3.15 4.87
N PRO A 18 2.96 4.21 5.13
CA PRO A 18 4.41 4.09 5.29
C PRO A 18 4.75 3.21 6.49
N ALA A 19 5.91 2.53 6.45
CA ALA A 19 6.40 1.76 7.60
C ALA A 19 6.53 2.66 8.84
N ASP A 20 6.06 2.16 9.98
CA ASP A 20 6.23 2.82 11.27
C ASP A 20 7.59 2.47 11.91
N ASP A 21 7.94 3.16 12.99
CA ASP A 21 9.20 2.95 13.70
C ASP A 21 9.38 1.50 14.14
N TYR A 22 8.30 0.81 14.54
CA TYR A 22 8.38 -0.59 14.91
C TYR A 22 8.80 -1.46 13.72
N THR A 23 8.19 -1.25 12.55
CA THR A 23 8.51 -1.99 11.32
C THR A 23 9.94 -1.72 10.86
N LEU A 24 10.40 -0.46 10.92
CA LEU A 24 11.77 -0.08 10.57
C LEU A 24 12.79 -0.76 11.49
N ASN A 25 12.55 -0.74 12.81
CA ASN A 25 13.42 -1.37 13.79
C ASN A 25 13.45 -2.90 13.65
N LEU A 26 12.31 -3.53 13.36
CA LEU A 26 12.22 -4.99 13.20
C LEU A 26 13.02 -5.49 12.00
N LEU A 27 13.02 -4.71 10.92
CA LEU A 27 13.62 -5.10 9.65
C LEU A 27 15.07 -4.63 9.51
N ASP A 28 15.57 -3.84 10.48
CA ASP A 28 16.90 -3.19 10.46
C ASP A 28 17.16 -2.50 9.10
N ASP A 29 16.18 -1.68 8.70
CA ASP A 29 16.10 -1.16 7.33
C ASP A 29 16.05 0.38 7.30
N ASP A 30 16.76 0.97 6.35
CA ASP A 30 16.75 2.40 6.03
C ASP A 30 15.84 2.74 4.84
N ALA A 31 15.34 1.72 4.15
CA ALA A 31 14.48 1.87 2.98
C ALA A 31 13.04 2.23 3.32
N THR A 32 12.45 3.09 2.49
CA THR A 32 11.07 3.56 2.67
C THR A 32 10.10 2.50 2.14
N ARG A 33 9.70 1.56 3.00
CA ARG A 33 8.58 0.65 2.73
C ARG A 33 7.25 1.39 2.86
N GLU A 34 6.36 1.15 1.92
CA GLU A 34 5.02 1.76 1.92
C GLU A 34 4.00 0.79 1.34
N TRP A 35 2.98 0.46 2.12
CA TRP A 35 1.80 -0.21 1.59
C TRP A 35 0.87 0.81 0.95
N ARG A 36 0.27 0.43 -0.16
CA ARG A 36 -0.80 1.21 -0.79
C ARG A 36 -2.02 0.36 -1.04
N VAL A 37 -3.16 1.00 -0.84
CA VAL A 37 -4.45 0.60 -1.37
C VAL A 37 -4.77 1.55 -2.51
N VAL A 38 -5.01 1.01 -3.71
CA VAL A 38 -5.40 1.78 -4.89
C VAL A 38 -6.75 1.26 -5.37
N LEU A 39 -7.66 2.17 -5.65
CA LEU A 39 -8.92 1.90 -6.33
C LEU A 39 -8.88 2.54 -7.72
N ALA A 40 -9.31 1.80 -8.74
CA ALA A 40 -9.60 2.42 -10.03
C ALA A 40 -10.74 3.44 -9.89
N GLU A 41 -10.72 4.52 -10.67
CA GLU A 41 -11.74 5.57 -10.59
C GLU A 41 -13.16 5.07 -10.89
N ASP A 42 -13.28 4.05 -11.74
CA ASP A 42 -14.53 3.37 -12.07
C ASP A 42 -14.94 2.29 -11.05
N LEU A 43 -14.17 2.14 -9.97
CA LEU A 43 -14.35 1.16 -8.90
C LEU A 43 -14.34 -0.30 -9.38
N SER A 44 -13.82 -0.58 -10.58
CA SER A 44 -13.74 -1.93 -11.14
C SER A 44 -12.59 -2.75 -10.54
N THR A 45 -11.54 -2.08 -10.06
CA THR A 45 -10.30 -2.72 -9.62
C THR A 45 -9.86 -2.20 -8.25
N TYR A 46 -9.50 -3.14 -7.38
CA TYR A 46 -8.78 -2.87 -6.14
C TYR A 46 -7.37 -3.47 -6.22
N THR A 47 -6.35 -2.65 -5.95
CA THR A 47 -4.95 -3.08 -5.93
C THR A 47 -4.36 -2.87 -4.55
N TYR A 48 -3.76 -3.93 -4.01
CA TYR A 48 -2.99 -3.88 -2.78
C TYR A 48 -1.51 -4.13 -3.10
N GLN A 49 -0.66 -3.15 -2.82
CA GLN A 49 0.75 -3.18 -3.25
C GLN A 49 1.70 -2.77 -2.14
N LEU A 50 2.90 -3.35 -2.15
CA LEU A 50 4.03 -2.92 -1.34
C LEU A 50 5.05 -2.25 -2.23
N LEU A 51 5.47 -1.06 -1.82
CA LEU A 51 6.61 -0.37 -2.38
C LEU A 51 7.82 -0.50 -1.46
N TYR A 52 8.99 -0.57 -2.08
CA TYR A 52 10.30 -0.52 -1.44
C TYR A 52 11.16 0.51 -2.19
N ASN A 53 11.58 1.56 -1.51
CA ASN A 53 12.28 2.70 -2.13
C ASN A 53 11.54 3.26 -3.36
N GLY A 54 10.21 3.39 -3.25
CA GLY A 54 9.35 3.90 -4.31
C GLY A 54 9.06 2.93 -5.46
N ASN A 55 9.66 1.73 -5.47
CA ASN A 55 9.43 0.72 -6.49
C ASN A 55 8.43 -0.32 -6.00
N VAL A 56 7.46 -0.71 -6.83
CA VAL A 56 6.53 -1.79 -6.52
C VAL A 56 7.28 -3.11 -6.47
N VAL A 57 7.28 -3.76 -5.31
CA VAL A 57 7.93 -5.08 -5.09
C VAL A 57 6.92 -6.20 -4.86
N PHE A 58 5.68 -5.84 -4.57
CA PHE A 58 4.55 -6.77 -4.52
C PHE A 58 3.29 -6.04 -4.99
N SER A 59 2.44 -6.74 -5.74
CA SER A 59 1.13 -6.26 -6.16
C SER A 59 0.14 -7.43 -6.22
N ALA A 60 -1.03 -7.22 -5.66
CA ALA A 60 -2.19 -8.08 -5.81
C ALA A 60 -3.36 -7.24 -6.32
N GLU A 61 -3.93 -7.65 -7.44
CA GLU A 61 -5.05 -6.97 -8.10
C GLU A 61 -6.31 -7.84 -8.00
N PHE A 62 -7.43 -7.18 -7.71
CA PHE A 62 -8.73 -7.80 -7.53
C PHE A 62 -9.73 -7.11 -8.46
N ASP A 63 -10.35 -7.90 -9.33
CA ASP A 63 -11.48 -7.48 -10.16
C ASP A 63 -12.74 -7.44 -9.30
N LEU A 64 -13.20 -6.24 -8.96
CA LEU A 64 -14.39 -6.00 -8.15
C LEU A 64 -15.70 -6.13 -8.95
N THR A 65 -15.62 -6.26 -10.27
CA THR A 65 -16.81 -6.53 -11.10
C THR A 65 -17.26 -7.99 -11.01
N ARG A 66 -16.47 -8.84 -10.36
CA ARG A 66 -16.73 -10.27 -10.19
C ARG A 66 -16.70 -10.64 -8.70
N PRO A 67 -17.67 -11.43 -8.22
CA PRO A 67 -17.64 -11.96 -6.86
C PRO A 67 -16.48 -12.95 -6.68
N ILE A 68 -15.97 -13.01 -5.45
CA ILE A 68 -14.82 -13.81 -5.02
C ILE A 68 -15.27 -15.16 -4.45
#